data_AF-A0A956KML4-F1
#
_entry.id   AF-A0A956KML4-F1
#
_cell.length_a   1.000
_cell.length_b   1.000
_cell.length_c   1.000
_cell.angle_alpha   90.00
_cell.angle_beta   90.00
_cell.angle_gamma   90.00
#
_symmetry.space_group_name_H-M   'P 1'
#
loop_
_entity.id
_entity.type
_entity.pdbx_description
1 polymer ?
#
loop_
_entity_poly.entity_id
_entity_poly.type
_entity_poly.pdbx_seq_one_letter_code
_entity_poly.pdbx_strand_id
1 'polypeptide(L)'
;MADSSAPSRLASLAEQVAQEFSATRRLLSFDEWFQLLLESPKVHARNSAQYVRDALEHFGRQEVRTPQGTTNRFGLFDRDYDEASRLVGQERAQNQLYEVLDGFCRLGRIDSLILLHGPNGSAKSTLLECLQAGLEAYSNTEAGLLYRFAWVFPTREQGGGGGIGFGARTLRDALGNDSFARLGNDGIESRLTDENKDHPIYLLPVPARQALLDELLGDDPDFVVSWTIRNGELSARNRKIFDALLNAYQGDLHKVYQHVQVERLYLSRTYRSGLVDVEPKQTVDARSFPVTGDRAFSHLPPSVAGQVLYGTQGDLIDAQRGVLNFSDLLKRPYEHYKYLLTATESARVVLDHLLLGLDTVFTGSANDINLLEFRALRSAEYQSFRARLDLISVPYLLDYRVERKIYQEQVGDMLRGVHIAPHVPRILALWGVMTRLRRPDPKKYPDKLQKALEKLTPLDKADLYAYGRVPEGLSSEEARELLAAVPDMYVERFNHAVVRVEGSDYPLGDYEGSFG
;
A
#
# COMPACT_ATOMS: atom_id res chain seq x y z
N MET A 1 44.28 -16.87 11.42
CA MET A 1 42.92 -17.42 11.51
C MET A 1 42.33 -16.87 12.80
N ALA A 2 41.58 -15.77 12.70
CA ALA A 2 41.01 -15.14 13.89
C ALA A 2 39.97 -16.09 14.51
N ASP A 3 40.06 -16.26 15.81
CA ASP A 3 39.34 -17.22 16.64
C ASP A 3 37.82 -16.94 16.60
N SER A 4 37.13 -17.48 15.59
CA SER A 4 35.69 -17.27 15.38
C SER A 4 34.89 -18.29 16.17
N SER A 5 35.13 -18.36 17.48
CA SER A 5 34.27 -19.13 18.37
C SER A 5 32.84 -18.56 18.32
N ALA A 6 31.82 -19.42 18.48
CA ALA A 6 30.43 -18.95 18.50
C ALA A 6 30.18 -17.77 19.46
N PRO A 7 30.82 -17.69 20.65
CA PRO A 7 30.75 -16.52 21.52
C PRO A 7 31.27 -15.21 20.90
N SER A 8 32.39 -15.23 20.15
CA SER A 8 32.93 -13.99 19.55
C SER A 8 32.04 -13.47 18.41
N ARG A 9 31.42 -14.38 17.65
CA ARG A 9 30.40 -14.01 16.64
C ARG A 9 29.13 -13.44 17.27
N LEU A 10 28.65 -14.02 18.37
CA LEU A 10 27.49 -13.50 19.11
C LEU A 10 27.77 -12.11 19.72
N ALA A 11 28.97 -11.90 20.27
CA ALA A 11 29.36 -10.60 20.80
C ALA A 11 29.39 -9.52 19.70
N SER A 12 29.99 -9.83 18.54
CA SER A 12 30.01 -8.91 17.40
C SER A 12 28.60 -8.61 16.87
N LEU A 13 27.72 -9.61 16.79
CA LEU A 13 26.33 -9.41 16.40
C LEU A 13 25.58 -8.53 17.42
N ALA A 14 25.78 -8.78 18.72
CA ALA A 14 25.16 -7.98 19.77
C ALA A 14 25.60 -6.52 19.71
N GLU A 15 26.88 -6.26 19.47
CA GLU A 15 27.41 -4.90 19.30
C GLU A 15 26.82 -4.23 18.05
N GLN A 16 26.75 -4.93 16.92
CA GLN A 16 26.14 -4.40 15.70
C GLN A 16 24.65 -4.06 15.91
N VAL A 17 23.87 -4.97 16.51
CA VAL A 17 22.45 -4.75 16.79
C VAL A 17 22.25 -3.60 17.77
N ALA A 18 23.13 -3.44 18.77
CA ALA A 18 23.06 -2.32 19.70
C ALA A 18 23.36 -0.99 19.00
N GLN A 19 24.38 -0.94 18.14
CA GLN A 19 24.71 0.24 17.34
C GLN A 19 23.57 0.61 16.38
N GLU A 20 23.00 -0.36 15.66
CA GLU A 20 21.83 -0.17 14.81
C GLU A 20 20.62 0.31 15.63
N PHE A 21 20.36 -0.29 16.79
CA PHE A 21 19.27 0.12 17.69
C PHE A 21 19.40 1.58 18.13
N SER A 22 20.61 2.01 18.51
CA SER A 22 20.89 3.40 18.88
C SER A 22 20.82 4.36 17.68
N ALA A 23 21.30 3.95 16.51
CA ALA A 23 21.31 4.77 15.30
C ALA A 23 19.91 5.00 14.73
N THR A 24 19.02 4.01 14.81
CA THR A 24 17.72 4.05 14.11
C THR A 24 16.67 4.93 14.79
N ARG A 25 17.04 5.72 15.83
CA ARG A 25 16.14 6.65 16.55
C ARG A 25 14.75 6.03 16.85
N ARG A 26 14.72 4.77 17.29
CA ARG A 26 13.48 3.98 17.38
C ARG A 26 12.46 4.53 18.37
N LEU A 27 12.92 5.23 19.41
CA LEU A 27 12.11 5.83 20.45
C LEU A 27 12.53 7.28 20.64
N LEU A 28 11.55 8.17 20.63
CA LEU A 28 11.71 9.62 20.73
C LEU A 28 10.73 10.19 21.75
N SER A 29 11.11 11.28 22.40
CA SER A 29 10.11 12.15 23.05
C SER A 29 9.27 12.86 22.00
N PHE A 30 8.16 13.47 22.42
CA PHE A 30 7.38 14.33 21.51
C PHE A 30 8.21 15.51 21.01
N ASP A 31 9.03 16.14 21.86
CA ASP A 31 9.86 17.28 21.47
C ASP A 31 10.92 16.90 20.43
N GLU A 32 11.56 15.74 20.59
CA GLU A 32 12.52 15.22 19.62
C GLU A 32 11.84 14.92 18.28
N TRP A 33 10.66 14.32 18.28
CA TRP A 33 9.89 14.11 17.06
C TRP A 33 9.42 15.42 16.43
N PHE A 34 8.99 16.38 17.24
CA PHE A 34 8.58 17.71 16.76
C PHE A 34 9.74 18.45 16.11
N GLN A 35 10.97 18.31 16.63
CA GLN A 35 12.17 18.83 15.99
C GLN A 35 12.37 18.19 14.60
N LEU A 36 12.18 16.87 14.44
CA LEU A 36 12.25 16.23 13.12
C LEU A 36 11.21 16.80 12.15
N LEU A 37 9.99 17.06 12.62
CA LEU A 37 8.95 17.70 11.81
C LEU A 37 9.40 19.08 11.30
N LEU A 38 10.07 19.89 12.13
CA LEU A 38 10.59 21.19 11.71
C LEU A 38 11.77 21.06 10.73
N GLU A 39 12.64 20.07 10.91
CA GLU A 39 13.81 19.83 10.06
C GLU A 39 13.44 19.25 8.69
N SER A 40 12.41 18.42 8.61
CA SER A 40 12.00 17.71 7.38
C SER A 40 10.47 17.57 7.29
N PRO A 41 9.73 18.69 7.15
CA PRO A 41 8.28 18.70 7.22
C PRO A 41 7.62 17.82 6.15
N LYS A 42 8.18 17.78 4.93
CA LYS A 42 7.67 16.93 3.84
C LYS A 42 7.69 15.44 4.18
N VAL A 43 8.67 14.97 4.97
CA VAL A 43 8.77 13.54 5.35
C VAL A 43 7.75 13.21 6.43
N HIS A 44 7.59 14.10 7.40
CA HIS A 44 6.78 13.89 8.62
C HIS A 44 5.35 14.43 8.53
N ALA A 45 4.93 15.00 7.40
CA ALA A 45 3.56 15.43 7.15
C ALA A 45 2.86 14.62 6.04
N ARG A 46 3.34 13.41 5.74
CA ARG A 46 2.77 12.55 4.69
C ARG A 46 1.60 11.72 5.17
N ASN A 47 0.59 11.61 4.31
CA ASN A 47 -0.40 10.54 4.39
C ASN A 47 0.08 9.27 3.68
N SER A 48 -0.72 8.22 3.74
CA SER A 48 -0.42 6.93 3.08
C SER A 48 -0.24 7.04 1.56
N ALA A 49 -1.05 7.84 0.85
CA ALA A 49 -0.89 8.00 -0.61
C ALA A 49 0.45 8.64 -0.99
N GLN A 50 0.83 9.73 -0.31
CA GLN A 50 2.13 10.37 -0.49
C GLN A 50 3.25 9.39 -0.17
N TYR A 51 3.12 8.61 0.90
CA TYR A 51 4.11 7.60 1.26
C TYR A 51 4.30 6.54 0.16
N VAL A 52 3.21 6.03 -0.43
CA VAL A 52 3.27 5.03 -1.50
C VAL A 52 3.85 5.61 -2.80
N ARG A 53 3.46 6.84 -3.17
CA ARG A 53 4.03 7.54 -4.33
C ARG A 53 5.53 7.78 -4.15
N ASP A 54 5.94 8.30 -2.99
CA ASP A 54 7.34 8.58 -2.71
C ASP A 54 8.19 7.30 -2.68
N ALA A 55 7.62 6.17 -2.25
CA ALA A 55 8.29 4.87 -2.35
C ALA A 55 8.56 4.48 -3.82
N LEU A 56 7.59 4.64 -4.72
CA LEU A 56 7.77 4.39 -6.15
C LEU A 56 8.86 5.29 -6.74
N GLU A 57 8.93 6.57 -6.33
CA GLU A 57 9.95 7.51 -6.77
C GLU A 57 11.34 7.19 -6.19
N HIS A 58 11.40 6.75 -4.94
CA HIS A 58 12.64 6.41 -4.24
C HIS A 58 13.43 5.29 -4.94
N PHE A 59 12.74 4.23 -5.37
CA PHE A 59 13.38 3.14 -6.14
C PHE A 59 13.63 3.52 -7.62
N GLY A 60 13.22 4.71 -8.03
CA GLY A 60 13.45 5.25 -9.36
C GLY A 60 12.59 4.62 -10.46
N ARG A 61 12.75 5.17 -11.66
CA ARG A 61 12.08 4.70 -12.87
C ARG A 61 13.05 4.69 -14.04
N GLN A 62 12.91 3.71 -14.92
CA GLN A 62 13.68 3.59 -16.15
C GLN A 62 12.75 3.64 -17.37
N GLU A 63 13.18 4.34 -18.40
CA GLU A 63 12.45 4.42 -19.66
C GLU A 63 12.61 3.09 -20.42
N VAL A 64 11.50 2.44 -20.75
CA VAL A 64 11.45 1.21 -21.53
C VAL A 64 10.79 1.49 -22.87
N ARG A 65 11.51 1.17 -23.96
CA ARG A 65 10.99 1.30 -25.32
C ARG A 65 10.44 -0.02 -25.80
N THR A 66 9.18 0.02 -26.23
CA THR A 66 8.46 -1.11 -26.80
C THR A 66 7.92 -0.73 -28.18
N PRO A 67 7.55 -1.70 -29.04
CA PRO A 67 6.85 -1.39 -30.28
C PRO A 67 5.53 -0.62 -30.08
N GLN A 68 4.95 -0.69 -28.88
CA GLN A 68 3.74 0.04 -28.49
C GLN A 68 4.02 1.48 -28.02
N GLY A 69 5.28 1.91 -28.03
CA GLY A 69 5.71 3.22 -27.54
C GLY A 69 6.61 3.11 -26.31
N THR A 70 6.83 4.27 -25.70
CA THR A 70 7.74 4.42 -24.57
C THR A 70 6.96 4.53 -23.26
N THR A 71 7.39 3.80 -22.23
CA THR A 71 6.72 3.77 -20.93
C THR A 71 7.77 3.66 -19.82
N ASN A 72 7.42 4.05 -18.59
CA ASN A 72 8.33 3.92 -17.45
C ASN A 72 8.17 2.56 -16.79
N ARG A 73 9.28 1.94 -16.40
CA ARG A 73 9.30 0.80 -15.48
C ARG A 73 9.81 1.28 -14.13
N PHE A 74 9.04 1.06 -13.07
CA PHE A 74 9.45 1.47 -11.73
C PHE A 74 10.35 0.41 -11.11
N GLY A 75 11.47 0.87 -10.54
CA GLY A 75 12.47 0.00 -9.90
C GLY A 75 11.92 -0.74 -8.68
N LEU A 76 10.86 -0.22 -8.05
CA LEU A 76 10.16 -0.90 -6.95
C LEU A 76 9.68 -2.30 -7.35
N PHE A 77 9.31 -2.52 -8.63
CA PHE A 77 8.84 -3.80 -9.14
C PHE A 77 9.96 -4.71 -9.68
N ASP A 78 11.20 -4.22 -9.68
CA ASP A 78 12.39 -5.01 -9.95
C ASP A 78 12.90 -5.66 -8.65
N ARG A 79 13.59 -6.82 -8.75
CA ARG A 79 13.95 -7.64 -7.58
C ARG A 79 14.95 -6.93 -6.66
N ASP A 80 14.72 -7.07 -5.34
CA ASP A 80 15.68 -7.52 -4.29
C ASP A 80 14.98 -7.63 -2.90
N TYR A 81 13.78 -8.22 -2.83
CA TYR A 81 13.01 -8.37 -1.57
C TYR A 81 12.73 -9.85 -1.29
N ASP A 82 13.05 -10.33 -0.09
CA ASP A 82 13.31 -11.74 0.27
C ASP A 82 12.18 -12.77 0.04
N GLU A 83 10.99 -12.38 -0.42
CA GLU A 83 9.81 -13.27 -0.45
C GLU A 83 8.82 -13.03 -1.60
N ALA A 84 9.02 -12.02 -2.46
CA ALA A 84 8.05 -11.69 -3.53
C ALA A 84 8.49 -12.16 -4.92
N SER A 85 7.54 -12.69 -5.71
CA SER A 85 7.76 -12.97 -7.13
C SER A 85 8.00 -11.66 -7.88
N ARG A 86 9.03 -11.58 -8.74
CA ARG A 86 9.27 -10.38 -9.56
C ARG A 86 8.09 -10.12 -10.48
N LEU A 87 7.64 -8.87 -10.55
CA LEU A 87 6.70 -8.46 -11.58
C LEU A 87 7.39 -8.39 -12.95
N VAL A 88 7.00 -9.28 -13.85
CA VAL A 88 7.46 -9.28 -15.23
C VAL A 88 6.47 -8.49 -16.11
N GLY A 89 6.96 -7.44 -16.76
CA GLY A 89 6.13 -6.57 -17.61
C GLY A 89 5.18 -5.68 -16.83
N GLN A 90 3.97 -5.47 -17.40
CA GLN A 90 2.88 -4.64 -16.85
C GLN A 90 3.21 -3.17 -16.60
N GLU A 91 4.16 -2.60 -17.35
CA GLU A 91 4.60 -1.20 -17.21
C GLU A 91 3.41 -0.22 -17.32
N ARG A 92 2.45 -0.46 -18.21
CA ARG A 92 1.25 0.38 -18.33
C ARG A 92 0.42 0.42 -17.05
N ALA A 93 0.20 -0.72 -16.41
CA ALA A 93 -0.53 -0.79 -15.14
C ALA A 93 0.25 -0.11 -14.00
N GLN A 94 1.58 -0.24 -13.98
CA GLN A 94 2.43 0.48 -13.02
C GLN A 94 2.31 2.01 -13.16
N ASN A 95 2.32 2.53 -14.39
CA ASN A 95 2.16 3.96 -14.64
C ASN A 95 0.76 4.46 -14.27
N GLN A 96 -0.30 3.70 -14.61
CA GLN A 96 -1.66 4.05 -14.20
C GLN A 96 -1.81 4.06 -12.68
N LEU A 97 -1.19 3.11 -11.97
CA LEU A 97 -1.16 3.11 -10.50
C LEU A 97 -0.49 4.38 -9.97
N TYR A 98 0.66 4.75 -10.52
CA TYR A 98 1.36 5.97 -10.14
C TYR A 98 0.53 7.24 -10.45
N GLU A 99 -0.12 7.31 -11.61
CA GLU A 99 -0.98 8.44 -11.99
C GLU A 99 -2.14 8.64 -11.03
N VAL A 100 -2.78 7.55 -10.58
CA VAL A 100 -3.86 7.61 -9.58
C VAL A 100 -3.31 8.08 -8.23
N LEU A 101 -2.19 7.53 -7.77
CA LEU A 101 -1.54 7.95 -6.53
C LEU A 101 -1.12 9.43 -6.55
N ASP A 102 -0.54 9.89 -7.67
CA ASP A 102 -0.21 11.30 -7.87
C ASP A 102 -1.46 12.19 -7.91
N GLY A 103 -2.56 11.69 -8.48
CA GLY A 103 -3.88 12.28 -8.38
C GLY A 103 -4.31 12.53 -6.92
N PHE A 104 -4.24 11.49 -6.07
CA PHE A 104 -4.55 11.63 -4.63
C PHE A 104 -3.65 12.64 -3.93
N CYS A 105 -2.35 12.65 -4.26
CA CYS A 105 -1.39 13.58 -3.68
C CYS A 105 -1.73 15.03 -4.04
N ARG A 106 -2.03 15.32 -5.31
CA ARG A 106 -2.43 16.66 -5.76
C ARG A 106 -3.78 17.10 -5.18
N LEU A 107 -4.72 16.17 -5.01
CA LEU A 107 -6.01 16.45 -4.38
C LEU A 107 -5.90 16.64 -2.86
N GLY A 108 -4.84 16.13 -2.24
CA GLY A 108 -4.64 16.16 -0.79
C GLY A 108 -5.55 15.19 -0.03
N ARG A 109 -6.13 14.19 -0.69
CA ARG A 109 -6.93 13.13 -0.04
C ARG A 109 -7.00 11.89 -0.91
N ILE A 110 -7.27 10.76 -0.29
CA ILE A 110 -7.60 9.49 -0.95
C ILE A 110 -9.12 9.48 -1.08
N ASP A 111 -9.64 9.45 -2.31
CA ASP A 111 -11.08 9.54 -2.57
C ASP A 111 -11.68 8.36 -3.34
N SER A 112 -10.86 7.36 -3.68
CA SER A 112 -11.28 6.16 -4.40
C SER A 112 -10.48 4.92 -3.98
N LEU A 113 -10.98 3.75 -4.36
CA LEU A 113 -10.28 2.47 -4.29
C LEU A 113 -9.68 2.14 -5.66
N ILE A 114 -8.43 1.69 -5.68
CA ILE A 114 -7.71 1.27 -6.88
C ILE A 114 -7.98 -0.20 -7.14
N LEU A 115 -8.75 -0.53 -8.17
CA LEU A 115 -9.12 -1.91 -8.50
C LEU A 115 -8.41 -2.38 -9.78
N LEU A 116 -7.48 -3.31 -9.61
CA LEU A 116 -6.84 -4.00 -10.72
C LEU A 116 -7.78 -5.03 -11.29
N HIS A 117 -8.08 -4.96 -12.59
CA HIS A 117 -8.93 -5.93 -13.26
C HIS A 117 -8.26 -6.52 -14.50
N GLY A 118 -8.53 -7.80 -14.75
CA GLY A 118 -7.90 -8.54 -15.84
C GLY A 118 -8.14 -10.04 -15.71
N PRO A 119 -7.70 -10.84 -16.69
CA PRO A 119 -7.89 -12.28 -16.67
C PRO A 119 -7.03 -12.97 -15.60
N ASN A 120 -7.37 -14.21 -15.26
CA ASN A 120 -6.60 -15.00 -14.30
C ASN A 120 -5.15 -15.18 -14.78
N GLY A 121 -4.17 -15.10 -13.89
CA GLY A 121 -2.76 -15.24 -14.27
C GLY A 121 -2.14 -14.02 -14.98
N SER A 122 -2.81 -12.85 -15.00
CA SER A 122 -2.26 -11.62 -15.59
C SER A 122 -1.31 -10.82 -14.68
N ALA A 123 -0.87 -11.39 -13.54
CA ALA A 123 0.01 -10.76 -12.55
C ALA A 123 -0.60 -9.61 -11.72
N LYS A 124 -1.94 -9.55 -11.57
CA LYS A 124 -2.62 -8.57 -10.67
C LYS A 124 -2.13 -8.68 -9.22
N SER A 125 -2.24 -9.88 -8.62
CA SER A 125 -1.82 -10.11 -7.24
C SER A 125 -0.32 -9.88 -7.08
N THR A 126 0.48 -10.39 -8.02
CA THR A 126 1.94 -10.18 -8.05
C THR A 126 2.32 -8.70 -8.07
N LEU A 127 1.58 -7.84 -8.79
CA LEU A 127 1.81 -6.40 -8.79
C LEU A 127 1.59 -5.80 -7.39
N LEU A 128 0.49 -6.16 -6.72
CA LEU A 128 0.16 -5.66 -5.38
C LEU A 128 1.09 -6.24 -4.31
N GLU A 129 1.48 -7.50 -4.42
CA GLU A 129 2.48 -8.15 -3.56
C GLU A 129 3.85 -7.48 -3.69
N CYS A 130 4.30 -7.16 -4.91
CA CYS A 130 5.52 -6.40 -5.14
C CYS A 130 5.42 -4.99 -4.57
N LEU A 131 4.26 -4.33 -4.72
CA LEU A 131 4.03 -3.00 -4.13
C LEU A 131 4.23 -3.05 -2.62
N GLN A 132 3.58 -3.97 -1.93
CA GLN A 132 3.71 -4.13 -0.48
C GLN A 132 5.14 -4.52 -0.06
N ALA A 133 5.81 -5.43 -0.79
CA ALA A 133 7.20 -5.80 -0.53
C ALA A 133 8.15 -4.59 -0.64
N GLY A 134 7.97 -3.77 -1.68
CA GLY A 134 8.73 -2.54 -1.86
C GLY A 134 8.44 -1.50 -0.75
N LEU A 135 7.21 -1.41 -0.26
CA LEU A 135 6.85 -0.54 0.87
C LEU A 135 7.46 -1.01 2.19
N GLU A 136 7.49 -2.33 2.43
CA GLU A 136 8.16 -2.93 3.58
C GLU A 136 9.66 -2.59 3.56
N ALA A 137 10.33 -2.73 2.42
CA ALA A 137 11.73 -2.33 2.25
C ALA A 137 11.95 -0.82 2.38
N TYR A 138 11.11 0.01 1.74
CA TYR A 138 11.16 1.46 1.85
C TYR A 138 11.04 1.93 3.30
N SER A 139 10.20 1.26 4.09
CA SER A 139 10.02 1.55 5.51
C SER A 139 11.26 1.28 6.36
N ASN A 140 12.31 0.64 5.84
CA ASN A 140 13.60 0.47 6.52
C ASN A 140 14.64 1.54 6.11
N THR A 141 14.28 2.48 5.23
CA THR A 141 15.14 3.58 4.79
C THR A 141 14.91 4.86 5.60
N GLU A 142 15.85 5.81 5.52
CA GLU A 142 15.68 7.17 6.08
C GLU A 142 14.61 7.99 5.31
N ALA A 143 14.43 7.74 4.02
CA ALA A 143 13.37 8.39 3.24
C ALA A 143 11.98 7.87 3.63
N GLY A 144 11.88 6.59 4.04
CA GLY A 144 10.63 5.93 4.42
C GLY A 144 10.26 6.04 5.91
N LEU A 145 10.74 7.07 6.62
CA LEU A 145 10.41 7.32 8.03
C LEU A 145 8.90 7.53 8.25
N LEU A 146 8.34 6.70 9.12
CA LEU A 146 7.00 6.77 9.67
C LEU A 146 7.08 6.61 11.18
N TYR A 147 6.22 7.33 11.89
CA TYR A 147 6.13 7.27 13.34
C TYR A 147 4.68 7.09 13.78
N ARG A 148 4.52 6.44 14.92
CA ARG A 148 3.29 6.42 15.72
C ARG A 148 3.66 6.77 17.16
N PHE A 149 2.68 6.86 18.05
CA PHE A 149 2.98 7.10 19.47
C PHE A 149 2.27 6.11 20.39
N ALA A 150 2.78 6.03 21.61
CA ALA A 150 2.21 5.32 22.72
C ALA A 150 2.14 6.24 23.94
N TRP A 151 1.19 5.97 24.84
CA TRP A 151 1.12 6.61 26.15
C TRP A 151 1.95 5.83 27.16
N VAL A 152 2.80 6.51 27.92
CA VAL A 152 3.66 5.92 28.95
C VAL A 152 3.31 6.50 30.32
N PHE A 153 3.12 5.62 31.28
CA PHE A 153 2.81 5.96 32.67
C PHE A 153 3.89 5.37 33.60
N PRO A 154 4.65 6.22 34.31
CA PRO A 154 5.76 5.76 35.15
C PRO A 154 5.31 5.06 36.44
N THR A 155 6.15 4.16 36.96
CA THR A 155 5.96 3.47 38.24
C THR A 155 6.02 4.45 39.40
N ARG A 156 5.05 4.38 40.32
CA ARG A 156 4.98 5.28 41.49
C ARG A 156 6.14 5.17 42.49
N GLU A 157 6.92 4.08 42.48
CA GLU A 157 7.91 3.75 43.54
C GLU A 157 9.35 4.26 43.31
N GLN A 158 9.72 4.75 42.12
CA GLN A 158 11.01 5.47 41.95
C GLN A 158 10.97 6.94 42.41
N GLY A 159 9.90 7.34 43.11
CA GLY A 159 9.82 8.55 43.93
C GLY A 159 10.02 8.28 45.43
N GLY A 160 10.67 7.16 45.78
CA GLY A 160 10.73 6.64 47.15
C GLY A 160 11.92 7.11 47.97
N GLY A 161 11.73 8.22 48.69
CA GLY A 161 12.56 8.64 49.82
C GLY A 161 11.71 9.14 50.99
N GLY A 162 10.81 8.31 51.50
CA GLY A 162 10.25 8.33 52.87
C GLY A 162 9.65 9.65 53.40
N GLY A 163 8.32 9.79 53.33
CA GLY A 163 7.60 10.81 54.09
C GLY A 163 6.09 10.71 53.94
N ILE A 164 5.41 10.14 54.94
CA ILE A 164 3.96 10.21 55.10
C ILE A 164 3.63 11.69 55.40
N GLY A 165 3.17 12.44 54.39
CA GLY A 165 2.83 13.84 54.56
C GLY A 165 2.19 14.42 53.30
N PHE A 166 1.01 15.01 53.48
CA PHE A 166 0.27 15.80 52.51
C PHE A 166 1.16 16.63 51.57
N GLY A 167 1.16 16.32 50.27
CA GLY A 167 1.84 17.15 49.27
C GLY A 167 1.99 16.46 47.92
N ALA A 168 1.36 17.03 46.89
CA ALA A 168 1.48 16.63 45.49
C ALA A 168 2.87 16.96 44.88
N ARG A 169 3.96 16.44 45.47
CA ARG A 169 5.34 16.63 45.01
C ARG A 169 6.21 15.42 45.36
N THR A 170 6.30 14.43 44.48
CA THR A 170 7.39 13.39 44.46
C THR A 170 7.41 12.57 43.16
N LEU A 171 7.43 13.27 42.03
CA LEU A 171 7.90 12.79 40.70
C LEU A 171 8.55 13.98 39.96
N ARG A 172 8.01 15.17 40.23
CA ARG A 172 8.40 16.51 39.75
C ARG A 172 9.86 16.93 40.00
N ASP A 173 10.48 16.53 41.12
CA ASP A 173 11.80 17.04 41.50
C ASP A 173 12.96 16.09 41.11
N ALA A 174 12.67 14.84 40.74
CA ALA A 174 13.69 13.84 40.38
C ALA A 174 13.97 13.74 38.87
N LEU A 175 13.03 14.16 38.02
CA LEU A 175 13.10 14.02 36.56
C LEU A 175 13.16 15.37 35.80
N GLY A 176 13.19 16.52 36.47
CA GLY A 176 13.21 17.81 35.77
C GLY A 176 12.11 17.96 34.69
N ASN A 177 12.43 18.69 33.62
CA ASN A 177 11.59 18.79 32.41
C ASN A 177 11.61 17.50 31.55
N ASP A 178 12.17 16.38 32.03
CA ASP A 178 12.49 15.24 31.19
C ASP A 178 11.25 14.41 30.84
N SER A 179 11.18 14.01 29.57
CA SER A 179 10.14 13.14 29.01
C SER A 179 10.20 11.71 29.59
N PHE A 180 9.04 11.07 29.80
CA PHE A 180 8.97 9.66 30.19
C PHE A 180 9.26 8.68 29.06
N ALA A 181 9.50 9.18 27.83
CA ALA A 181 9.71 8.37 26.64
C ALA A 181 10.91 7.42 26.71
N ARG A 182 11.90 7.67 27.59
CA ARG A 182 13.12 6.85 27.73
C ARG A 182 13.22 6.09 29.05
N LEU A 183 12.15 6.06 29.84
CA LEU A 183 12.15 5.24 31.05
C LEU A 183 12.40 3.77 30.68
N GLY A 184 13.31 3.12 31.40
CA GLY A 184 13.53 1.68 31.27
C GLY A 184 12.27 0.91 31.68
N ASN A 185 12.16 -0.37 31.29
CA ASN A 185 10.98 -1.19 31.57
C ASN A 185 10.60 -1.24 33.06
N ASP A 186 11.58 -1.15 33.97
CA ASP A 186 11.34 -1.13 35.42
C ASP A 186 10.70 0.19 35.92
N GLY A 187 10.84 1.26 35.14
CA GLY A 187 10.28 2.58 35.42
C GLY A 187 8.89 2.82 34.80
N ILE A 188 8.35 1.87 34.02
CA ILE A 188 7.06 1.99 33.33
C ILE A 188 6.03 1.06 33.99
N GLU A 189 4.99 1.63 34.58
CA GLU A 189 3.87 0.87 35.16
C GLU A 189 2.89 0.42 34.08
N SER A 190 2.65 1.28 33.08
CA SER A 190 1.75 1.02 31.98
C SER A 190 2.23 1.71 30.69
N ARG A 191 2.10 0.98 29.58
CA ARG A 191 2.34 1.48 28.23
C ARG A 191 1.13 1.13 27.36
N LEU A 192 0.46 2.14 26.83
CA LEU A 192 -0.68 1.96 25.92
C LEU A 192 -0.25 2.28 24.49
N THR A 193 -0.07 1.24 23.69
CA THR A 193 0.26 1.37 22.26
C THR A 193 -1.00 1.70 21.47
N ASP A 194 -0.88 2.57 20.46
CA ASP A 194 -2.00 2.87 19.59
C ASP A 194 -2.20 1.83 18.48
N GLU A 195 -3.33 1.10 18.50
CA GLU A 195 -3.65 0.11 17.46
C GLU A 195 -3.91 0.78 16.11
N ASN A 196 -4.47 2.01 16.13
CA ASN A 196 -4.79 2.79 14.93
C ASN A 196 -3.58 3.46 14.29
N LYS A 197 -2.41 3.42 14.96
CA LYS A 197 -1.16 4.01 14.48
C LYS A 197 -1.31 5.51 14.17
N ASP A 198 -2.06 6.22 15.01
CA ASP A 198 -2.31 7.65 14.95
C ASP A 198 -0.99 8.40 14.74
N HIS A 199 -1.01 9.33 13.79
CA HIS A 199 0.15 10.15 13.50
C HIS A 199 0.47 11.06 14.71
N PRO A 200 1.74 11.18 15.17
CA PRO A 200 2.08 12.03 16.32
C PRO A 200 1.63 13.50 16.18
N ILE A 201 1.61 14.03 14.95
CA ILE A 201 1.04 15.36 14.63
C ILE A 201 -0.41 15.58 15.12
N TYR A 202 -1.17 14.52 15.38
CA TYR A 202 -2.53 14.62 15.92
C TYR A 202 -2.58 15.06 17.39
N LEU A 203 -1.44 15.03 18.09
CA LEU A 203 -1.28 15.59 19.44
C LEU A 203 -1.20 17.12 19.45
N LEU A 204 -1.04 17.76 18.28
CA LEU A 204 -1.15 19.21 18.13
C LEU A 204 -2.63 19.60 17.97
N PRO A 205 -3.12 20.60 18.72
CA PRO A 205 -4.46 21.14 18.50
C PRO A 205 -4.65 21.60 17.04
N VAL A 206 -5.80 21.28 16.45
CA VAL A 206 -6.06 21.48 15.01
C VAL A 206 -5.73 22.90 14.51
N PRO A 207 -6.15 23.99 15.18
CA PRO A 207 -5.83 25.35 14.70
C PRO A 207 -4.33 25.66 14.71
N ALA A 208 -3.62 25.23 15.75
CA ALA A 208 -2.17 25.43 15.86
C ALA A 208 -1.41 24.59 14.82
N ARG A 209 -1.87 23.36 14.58
CA ARG A 209 -1.33 22.48 13.55
C ARG A 209 -1.52 23.05 12.15
N GLN A 210 -2.71 23.58 11.84
CA GLN A 210 -2.98 24.22 10.55
C GLN A 210 -2.03 25.39 10.31
N ALA A 211 -1.93 26.31 11.28
CA ALA A 211 -1.01 27.43 11.21
C ALA A 211 0.45 26.99 11.02
N LEU A 212 0.91 25.97 11.78
CA LEU A 212 2.26 25.42 11.64
C LEU A 212 2.49 24.82 10.24
N LEU A 213 1.53 24.06 9.71
CA LEU A 213 1.67 23.45 8.38
C LEU A 213 1.62 24.49 7.27
N ASP A 214 0.83 25.56 7.43
CA ASP A 214 0.82 26.70 6.51
C ASP A 214 2.16 27.44 6.54
N GLU A 215 2.76 27.64 7.72
CA GLU A 215 4.10 28.24 7.87
C GLU A 215 5.19 27.39 7.21
N LEU A 216 5.17 26.06 7.42
CA LEU A 216 6.23 25.16 6.96
C LEU A 216 6.10 24.74 5.49
N LEU A 217 4.87 24.62 4.97
CA LEU A 217 4.58 23.96 3.69
C LEU A 217 3.55 24.71 2.82
N GLY A 218 3.01 25.85 3.28
CA GLY A 218 1.88 26.53 2.60
C GLY A 218 2.20 27.01 1.18
N ASP A 219 3.44 27.40 0.92
CA ASP A 219 3.91 27.91 -0.37
C ASP A 219 4.64 26.86 -1.23
N ASP A 220 4.66 25.59 -0.82
CA ASP A 220 5.42 24.56 -1.51
C ASP A 220 4.65 24.01 -2.73
N PRO A 221 5.12 24.24 -3.97
CA PRO A 221 4.40 23.81 -5.17
C PRO A 221 4.43 22.29 -5.37
N ASP A 222 5.37 21.59 -4.73
CA ASP A 222 5.62 20.16 -4.93
C ASP A 222 5.00 19.29 -3.81
N PHE A 223 4.43 19.92 -2.77
CA PHE A 223 3.85 19.22 -1.64
C PHE A 223 2.51 19.79 -1.19
N VAL A 224 1.44 19.04 -1.43
CA VAL A 224 0.11 19.36 -0.90
C VAL A 224 -0.09 18.67 0.44
N VAL A 225 -0.28 19.45 1.51
CA VAL A 225 -0.62 18.90 2.83
C VAL A 225 -2.00 18.25 2.77
N SER A 226 -2.07 16.94 2.98
CA SER A 226 -3.33 16.21 2.93
C SER A 226 -4.35 16.68 3.98
N TRP A 227 -5.64 16.54 3.66
CA TRP A 227 -6.74 16.82 4.59
C TRP A 227 -6.62 16.00 5.87
N THR A 228 -6.23 14.72 5.77
CA THR A 228 -6.07 13.82 6.92
C THR A 228 -4.96 14.28 7.87
N ILE A 229 -3.87 14.85 7.36
CA ILE A 229 -2.79 15.41 8.19
C ILE A 229 -3.19 16.79 8.75
N ARG A 230 -3.80 17.64 7.93
CA ARG A 230 -4.21 19.00 8.33
C ARG A 230 -5.36 19.00 9.34
N ASN A 231 -6.37 18.16 9.15
CA ASN A 231 -7.66 18.19 9.85
C ASN A 231 -7.99 16.90 10.62
N GLY A 232 -7.16 15.86 10.53
CA GLY A 232 -7.35 14.61 11.28
C GLY A 232 -7.35 14.83 12.79
N GLU A 233 -8.08 13.98 13.50
CA GLU A 233 -8.17 14.01 14.95
C GLU A 233 -7.59 12.73 15.54
N LEU A 234 -7.20 12.79 16.82
CA LEU A 234 -6.85 11.60 17.59
C LEU A 234 -8.02 10.61 17.58
N SER A 235 -7.71 9.32 17.52
CA SER A 235 -8.69 8.27 17.75
C SER A 235 -9.41 8.47 19.09
N ALA A 236 -10.65 8.00 19.19
CA ALA A 236 -11.51 8.27 20.35
C ALA A 236 -10.86 7.90 21.70
N ARG A 237 -10.04 6.84 21.73
CA ARG A 237 -9.28 6.44 22.92
C ARG A 237 -8.18 7.42 23.24
N ASN A 238 -7.33 7.76 22.27
CA ASN A 238 -6.22 8.70 22.48
C ASN A 238 -6.72 10.09 22.84
N ARG A 239 -7.86 10.51 22.26
CA ARG A 239 -8.50 11.77 22.63
C ARG A 239 -8.93 11.80 24.09
N LYS A 240 -9.58 10.73 24.59
CA LYS A 240 -9.98 10.63 26.00
C LYS A 240 -8.77 10.66 26.95
N ILE A 241 -7.69 9.97 26.60
CA ILE A 241 -6.45 9.99 27.39
C ILE A 241 -5.83 11.39 27.40
N PHE A 242 -5.71 12.02 26.24
CA PHE A 242 -5.20 13.38 26.08
C PHE A 242 -5.99 14.39 26.92
N ASP A 243 -7.32 14.40 26.79
CA ASP A 243 -8.21 15.32 27.51
C ASP A 243 -8.16 15.06 29.03
N ALA A 244 -8.10 13.80 29.46
CA ALA A 244 -7.97 13.44 30.88
C ALA A 244 -6.65 13.94 31.49
N LEU A 245 -5.53 13.80 30.77
CA LEU A 245 -4.23 14.30 31.21
C LEU A 245 -4.19 15.83 31.21
N LEU A 246 -4.71 16.46 30.16
CA LEU A 246 -4.77 17.92 30.06
C LEU A 246 -5.57 18.52 31.22
N ASN A 247 -6.71 17.92 31.56
CA ASN A 247 -7.51 18.32 32.72
C ASN A 247 -6.78 18.11 34.05
N ALA A 248 -6.14 16.95 34.22
CA ALA A 248 -5.36 16.65 35.44
C ALA A 248 -4.20 17.64 35.64
N TYR A 249 -3.61 18.13 34.54
CA TYR A 249 -2.53 19.10 34.54
C TYR A 249 -2.96 20.55 34.38
N GLN A 250 -4.27 20.84 34.49
CA GLN A 250 -4.83 22.19 34.43
C GLN A 250 -4.44 22.95 33.14
N GLY A 251 -4.41 22.26 32.00
CA GLY A 251 -4.10 22.83 30.70
C GLY A 251 -2.60 22.87 30.34
N ASP A 252 -1.71 22.34 31.19
CA ASP A 252 -0.29 22.28 30.89
C ASP A 252 0.04 21.16 29.89
N LEU A 253 0.12 21.53 28.62
CA LEU A 253 0.38 20.62 27.51
C LEU A 253 1.76 19.99 27.55
N HIS A 254 2.78 20.68 28.09
CA HIS A 254 4.13 20.13 28.22
C HIS A 254 4.14 18.90 29.14
N LYS A 255 3.34 18.91 30.20
CA LYS A 255 3.16 17.72 31.05
C LYS A 255 2.40 16.59 30.38
N VAL A 256 1.48 16.90 29.46
CA VAL A 256 0.82 15.87 28.65
C VAL A 256 1.85 15.20 27.72
N TYR A 257 2.72 15.99 27.08
CA TYR A 257 3.78 15.49 26.20
C TYR A 257 4.86 14.65 26.91
N GLN A 258 5.06 14.83 28.22
CA GLN A 258 5.92 13.92 28.99
C GLN A 258 5.44 12.47 28.93
N HIS A 259 4.13 12.22 28.78
CA HIS A 259 3.55 10.88 28.64
C HIS A 259 3.58 10.32 27.22
N VAL A 260 4.05 11.09 26.24
CA VAL A 260 4.08 10.66 24.84
C VAL A 260 5.43 10.04 24.54
N GLN A 261 5.41 8.79 24.11
CA GLN A 261 6.56 8.11 23.53
C GLN A 261 6.29 7.89 22.05
N VAL A 262 7.07 8.57 21.20
CA VAL A 262 6.99 8.40 19.75
C VAL A 262 7.89 7.25 19.35
N GLU A 263 7.38 6.34 18.52
CA GLU A 263 8.12 5.17 18.07
C GLU A 263 8.10 5.02 16.56
N ARG A 264 9.20 4.51 16.02
CA ARG A 264 9.36 4.21 14.60
C ARG A 264 8.36 3.13 14.19
N LEU A 265 7.52 3.43 13.20
CA LEU A 265 6.59 2.49 12.59
C LEU A 265 7.22 1.84 11.37
N TYR A 266 7.48 0.53 11.43
CA TYR A 266 7.85 -0.25 10.25
C TYR A 266 6.61 -0.86 9.62
N LEU A 267 6.58 -0.84 8.29
CA LEU A 267 5.55 -1.54 7.54
C LEU A 267 5.94 -3.01 7.42
N SER A 268 4.99 -3.92 7.62
CA SER A 268 5.26 -5.35 7.45
C SER A 268 4.03 -6.13 7.04
N ARG A 269 4.21 -7.01 6.05
CA ARG A 269 3.18 -7.96 5.60
C ARG A 269 2.97 -9.07 6.61
N THR A 270 4.07 -9.67 7.07
CA THR A 270 4.07 -10.80 8.03
C THR A 270 3.39 -10.43 9.34
N TYR A 271 3.69 -9.24 9.87
CA TYR A 271 3.10 -8.75 11.12
C TYR A 271 1.83 -7.91 10.91
N ARG A 272 1.34 -7.80 9.67
CA ARG A 272 0.13 -7.04 9.31
C ARG A 272 0.16 -5.62 9.88
N SER A 273 1.28 -4.94 9.72
CA SER A 273 1.51 -3.57 10.19
C SER A 273 1.55 -2.65 8.97
N GLY A 274 0.43 -1.98 8.70
CA GLY A 274 0.24 -1.08 7.58
C GLY A 274 0.19 -1.75 6.19
N LEU A 275 0.48 -3.05 6.07
CA LEU A 275 0.37 -3.81 4.81
C LEU A 275 -0.47 -5.05 5.08
N VAL A 276 -1.65 -5.12 4.45
CA VAL A 276 -2.62 -6.17 4.75
C VAL A 276 -3.32 -6.64 3.47
N ASP A 277 -3.37 -7.96 3.31
CA ASP A 277 -4.22 -8.63 2.32
C ASP A 277 -5.49 -9.17 2.99
N VAL A 278 -6.63 -8.92 2.34
CA VAL A 278 -7.96 -9.39 2.75
C VAL A 278 -8.48 -10.35 1.73
N GLU A 279 -8.53 -11.63 2.12
CA GLU A 279 -9.16 -12.68 1.35
C GLU A 279 -10.70 -12.58 1.38
N PRO A 280 -11.41 -13.12 0.36
CA PRO A 280 -12.86 -13.12 0.33
C PRO A 280 -13.46 -13.79 1.58
N LYS A 281 -14.09 -12.99 2.45
CA LYS A 281 -14.70 -13.45 3.70
C LYS A 281 -16.04 -12.77 3.99
N GLN A 282 -16.82 -13.39 4.87
CA GLN A 282 -18.18 -12.95 5.22
C GLN A 282 -18.23 -12.07 6.49
N THR A 283 -17.08 -11.79 7.11
CA THR A 283 -16.99 -10.95 8.33
C THR A 283 -16.70 -9.50 7.96
N VAL A 284 -17.04 -8.56 8.85
CA VAL A 284 -16.60 -7.16 8.74
C VAL A 284 -15.09 -7.02 8.94
N ASP A 285 -14.51 -5.96 8.40
CA ASP A 285 -13.05 -5.74 8.37
C ASP A 285 -12.53 -4.85 9.52
N ALA A 286 -13.44 -4.41 10.41
CA ALA A 286 -13.12 -3.70 11.65
C ALA A 286 -14.23 -3.86 12.68
N ARG A 287 -13.85 -3.82 13.97
CA ARG A 287 -14.76 -3.74 15.11
C ARG A 287 -14.16 -2.92 16.24
N SER A 288 -15.02 -2.37 17.09
CA SER A 288 -14.66 -1.74 18.36
C SER A 288 -15.12 -2.58 19.53
N PHE A 289 -14.39 -2.58 20.64
CA PHE A 289 -14.75 -3.31 21.86
C PHE A 289 -14.33 -2.52 23.11
N PRO A 290 -15.08 -2.60 24.22
CA PRO A 290 -14.68 -1.97 25.47
C PRO A 290 -13.40 -2.62 25.99
N VAL A 291 -12.44 -1.81 26.41
CA VAL A 291 -11.19 -2.33 27.00
C VAL A 291 -11.45 -2.68 28.46
N THR A 292 -11.46 -3.97 28.78
CA THR A 292 -11.64 -4.48 30.14
C THR A 292 -10.65 -5.60 30.45
N GLY A 293 -10.11 -5.60 31.67
CA GLY A 293 -9.29 -6.72 32.17
C GLY A 293 -7.88 -6.87 31.61
N ASP A 294 -7.45 -6.01 30.69
CA ASP A 294 -6.06 -6.01 30.18
C ASP A 294 -5.11 -5.37 31.21
N ARG A 295 -3.98 -6.04 31.45
CA ARG A 295 -2.93 -5.61 32.39
C ARG A 295 -2.39 -4.23 32.02
N ALA A 296 -2.29 -3.91 30.72
CA ALA A 296 -1.84 -2.60 30.26
C ALA A 296 -2.73 -1.46 30.79
N PHE A 297 -4.01 -1.73 31.03
CA PHE A 297 -4.98 -0.73 31.50
C PHE A 297 -5.21 -0.78 33.01
N SER A 298 -4.59 -1.73 33.71
CA SER A 298 -4.81 -1.95 35.14
C SER A 298 -4.13 -0.90 36.03
N HIS A 299 -3.07 -0.26 35.51
CA HIS A 299 -2.20 0.65 36.26
C HIS A 299 -2.27 2.10 35.77
N LEU A 300 -3.41 2.50 35.23
CA LEU A 300 -3.58 3.86 34.71
C LEU A 300 -3.71 4.88 35.86
N PRO A 301 -3.25 6.13 35.66
CA PRO A 301 -3.50 7.21 36.61
C PRO A 301 -5.01 7.39 36.86
N PRO A 302 -5.44 7.80 38.07
CA PRO A 302 -6.86 7.95 38.39
C PRO A 302 -7.63 8.86 37.42
N SER A 303 -6.95 9.86 36.84
CA SER A 303 -7.51 10.75 35.81
C SER A 303 -7.94 10.01 34.54
N VAL A 304 -7.19 8.97 34.15
CA VAL A 304 -7.42 8.18 32.94
C VAL A 304 -8.23 6.91 33.24
N ALA A 305 -7.99 6.25 34.37
CA ALA A 305 -8.65 5.01 34.78
C ALA A 305 -10.18 5.17 34.92
N GLY A 306 -10.68 6.38 35.19
CA GLY A 306 -12.11 6.68 35.24
C GLY A 306 -12.80 6.78 33.88
N GLN A 307 -12.07 6.73 32.77
CA GLN A 307 -12.62 6.86 31.42
C GLN A 307 -13.05 5.51 30.85
N VAL A 308 -14.21 5.48 30.19
CA VAL A 308 -14.62 4.31 29.39
C VAL A 308 -13.83 4.33 28.07
N LEU A 309 -12.87 3.42 27.95
CA LEU A 309 -12.01 3.29 26.77
C LEU A 309 -12.47 2.14 25.87
N TYR A 310 -12.35 2.33 24.56
CA TYR A 310 -12.64 1.33 23.54
C TYR A 310 -11.37 1.06 22.72
N GLY A 311 -11.10 -0.21 22.47
CA GLY A 311 -10.08 -0.67 21.53
C GLY A 311 -10.70 -0.93 20.17
N THR A 312 -9.85 -0.99 19.15
CA THR A 312 -10.22 -1.31 17.77
C THR A 312 -9.39 -2.49 17.28
N GLN A 313 -9.99 -3.33 16.43
CA GLN A 313 -9.30 -4.47 15.82
C GLN A 313 -9.90 -4.78 14.45
N GLY A 314 -9.06 -5.23 13.51
CA GLY A 314 -9.46 -5.71 12.20
C GLY A 314 -8.49 -5.28 11.11
N ASP A 315 -8.72 -5.75 9.88
CA ASP A 315 -7.84 -5.50 8.73
C ASP A 315 -7.69 -4.01 8.42
N LEU A 316 -8.75 -3.21 8.62
CA LEU A 316 -8.68 -1.75 8.43
C LEU A 316 -7.75 -1.07 9.45
N ILE A 317 -7.71 -1.58 10.69
CA ILE A 317 -6.86 -1.05 11.75
C ILE A 317 -5.41 -1.46 11.47
N ASP A 318 -5.22 -2.74 11.13
CA ASP A 318 -3.93 -3.32 10.78
C ASP A 318 -3.27 -2.53 9.63
N ALA A 319 -4.02 -2.17 8.58
CA ALA A 319 -3.54 -1.48 7.38
C ALA A 319 -3.34 0.05 7.49
N GLN A 320 -3.72 0.66 8.61
CA GLN A 320 -3.50 2.09 8.84
C GLN A 320 -2.06 2.50 8.54
N ARG A 321 -1.90 3.69 7.96
CA ARG A 321 -0.62 4.29 7.54
C ARG A 321 0.06 3.59 6.36
N GLY A 322 -0.61 2.66 5.67
CA GLY A 322 -0.08 1.99 4.48
C GLY A 322 -1.16 1.58 3.46
N VAL A 323 -1.19 0.31 3.09
CA VAL A 323 -1.99 -0.25 1.98
C VAL A 323 -2.84 -1.42 2.46
N LEU A 324 -4.14 -1.36 2.16
CA LEU A 324 -5.07 -2.48 2.31
C LEU A 324 -5.41 -3.03 0.94
N ASN A 325 -5.16 -4.31 0.72
CA ASN A 325 -5.43 -4.99 -0.55
C ASN A 325 -6.55 -6.03 -0.41
N PHE A 326 -7.56 -5.94 -1.28
CA PHE A 326 -8.63 -6.95 -1.38
C PHE A 326 -8.34 -7.96 -2.49
N SER A 327 -8.10 -9.21 -2.11
CA SER A 327 -8.00 -10.34 -3.05
C SER A 327 -9.38 -10.67 -3.60
N ASP A 328 -9.54 -10.66 -4.93
CA ASP A 328 -10.81 -10.98 -5.60
C ASP A 328 -12.05 -10.27 -4.99
N LEU A 329 -11.97 -8.94 -4.83
CA LEU A 329 -12.96 -8.11 -4.12
C LEU A 329 -14.42 -8.43 -4.52
N LEU A 330 -14.67 -8.64 -5.81
CA LEU A 330 -16.00 -8.86 -6.37
C LEU A 330 -16.58 -10.27 -6.13
N LYS A 331 -15.83 -11.20 -5.52
CA LYS A 331 -16.38 -12.49 -5.07
C LYS A 331 -17.13 -12.39 -3.75
N ARG A 332 -16.86 -11.35 -2.96
CA ARG A 332 -17.53 -11.11 -1.68
C ARG A 332 -18.96 -10.62 -1.94
N PRO A 333 -19.94 -10.93 -1.07
CA PRO A 333 -21.26 -10.30 -1.17
C PRO A 333 -21.16 -8.78 -1.01
N TYR A 334 -21.87 -8.04 -1.86
CA TYR A 334 -21.70 -6.58 -1.96
C TYR A 334 -21.98 -5.82 -0.65
N GLU A 335 -22.90 -6.33 0.18
CA GLU A 335 -23.26 -5.71 1.45
C GLU A 335 -22.08 -5.63 2.41
N HIS A 336 -21.15 -6.58 2.33
CA HIS A 336 -20.03 -6.66 3.27
C HIS A 336 -18.91 -5.67 2.98
N TYR A 337 -18.88 -5.07 1.79
CA TYR A 337 -17.93 -3.99 1.45
C TYR A 337 -18.62 -2.66 1.15
N LYS A 338 -19.91 -2.50 1.49
CA LYS A 338 -20.64 -1.24 1.34
C LYS A 338 -20.02 -0.09 2.13
N TYR A 339 -19.39 -0.40 3.27
CA TYR A 339 -18.67 0.59 4.06
C TYR A 339 -17.52 1.24 3.27
N LEU A 340 -16.95 0.55 2.26
CA LEU A 340 -15.89 1.11 1.42
C LEU A 340 -16.37 2.36 0.67
N LEU A 341 -17.65 2.44 0.31
CA LEU A 341 -18.19 3.63 -0.37
C LEU A 341 -18.04 4.88 0.49
N THR A 342 -18.41 4.77 1.76
CA THR A 342 -18.30 5.87 2.73
C THR A 342 -16.84 6.10 3.12
N ALA A 343 -16.07 5.00 3.27
CA ALA A 343 -14.66 5.05 3.65
C ALA A 343 -13.81 5.76 2.59
N THR A 344 -14.00 5.47 1.31
CA THR A 344 -13.26 6.14 0.24
C THR A 344 -13.66 7.60 0.13
N GLU A 345 -14.92 7.98 0.36
CA GLU A 345 -15.34 9.39 0.25
C GLU A 345 -14.91 10.27 1.42
N SER A 346 -15.03 9.75 2.64
CA SER A 346 -14.91 10.53 3.87
C SER A 346 -13.65 10.20 4.66
N ALA A 347 -12.87 9.21 4.23
CA ALA A 347 -11.75 8.64 4.96
C ALA A 347 -12.16 8.23 6.39
N ARG A 348 -13.39 7.72 6.56
CA ARG A 348 -13.96 7.39 7.87
C ARG A 348 -14.85 6.14 7.80
N VAL A 349 -14.83 5.35 8.86
CA VAL A 349 -15.71 4.17 9.05
C VAL A 349 -16.39 4.27 10.41
N VAL A 350 -17.70 4.05 10.41
CA VAL A 350 -18.50 4.00 11.65
C VAL A 350 -18.42 2.59 12.22
N LEU A 351 -17.96 2.48 13.47
CA LEU A 351 -18.00 1.26 14.27
C LEU A 351 -19.05 1.43 15.38
N ASP A 352 -19.41 0.33 16.05
CA ASP A 352 -20.49 0.29 17.06
C ASP A 352 -20.36 1.35 18.16
N HIS A 353 -19.12 1.67 18.56
CA HIS A 353 -18.86 2.57 19.69
C HIS A 353 -18.12 3.85 19.32
N LEU A 354 -17.55 3.93 18.11
CA LEU A 354 -16.67 5.02 17.71
C LEU A 354 -16.63 5.19 16.19
N LEU A 355 -16.19 6.37 15.77
CA LEU A 355 -15.85 6.65 14.39
C LEU A 355 -14.34 6.49 14.21
N LEU A 356 -13.92 5.67 13.26
CA LEU A 356 -12.52 5.46 12.90
C LEU A 356 -12.16 6.37 11.72
N GLY A 357 -11.16 7.23 11.90
CA GLY A 357 -10.50 7.93 10.80
C GLY A 357 -9.52 7.00 10.08
N LEU A 358 -9.44 7.10 8.75
CA LEU A 358 -8.63 6.26 7.91
C LEU A 358 -7.53 7.07 7.22
N ASP A 359 -6.32 6.54 7.29
CA ASP A 359 -5.24 6.92 6.40
C ASP A 359 -4.64 5.66 5.78
N THR A 360 -5.25 5.20 4.69
CA THR A 360 -4.88 3.95 4.02
C THR A 360 -5.21 4.02 2.55
N VAL A 361 -4.31 3.56 1.69
CA VAL A 361 -4.60 3.37 0.27
C VAL A 361 -5.32 2.05 0.10
N PHE A 362 -6.53 2.10 -0.46
CA PHE A 362 -7.30 0.92 -0.78
C PHE A 362 -6.94 0.41 -2.17
N THR A 363 -6.44 -0.82 -2.24
CA THR A 363 -6.22 -1.54 -3.49
C THR A 363 -7.07 -2.81 -3.52
N GLY A 364 -7.29 -3.35 -4.71
CA GLY A 364 -7.91 -4.66 -4.84
C GLY A 364 -7.64 -5.27 -6.19
N SER A 365 -7.97 -6.56 -6.30
CA SER A 365 -7.96 -7.28 -7.56
C SER A 365 -9.35 -7.85 -7.89
N ALA A 366 -9.67 -7.95 -9.17
CA ALA A 366 -10.86 -8.61 -9.67
C ALA A 366 -10.59 -9.31 -11.00
N ASN A 367 -11.31 -10.39 -11.27
CA ASN A 367 -11.41 -10.97 -12.60
C ASN A 367 -12.34 -10.13 -13.47
N ASP A 368 -12.00 -9.99 -14.76
CA ASP A 368 -12.86 -9.32 -15.76
C ASP A 368 -14.28 -9.90 -15.79
N ILE A 369 -14.43 -11.24 -15.70
CA ILE A 369 -15.74 -11.90 -15.69
C ILE A 369 -16.57 -11.40 -14.51
N ASN A 370 -16.02 -11.39 -13.30
CA ASN A 370 -16.72 -10.91 -12.11
C ASN A 370 -17.06 -9.42 -12.21
N LEU A 371 -16.18 -8.62 -12.82
CA LEU A 371 -16.43 -7.19 -13.05
C LEU A 371 -17.59 -6.97 -14.04
N LEU A 372 -17.67 -7.80 -15.07
CA LEU A 372 -18.76 -7.76 -16.05
C LEU A 372 -20.08 -8.23 -15.46
N GLU A 373 -20.06 -9.33 -14.70
CA GLU A 373 -21.22 -9.81 -13.94
C GLU A 373 -21.70 -8.72 -12.98
N PHE A 374 -20.78 -8.05 -12.27
CA PHE A 374 -21.14 -6.94 -11.38
C PHE A 374 -21.76 -5.77 -12.16
N ARG A 375 -21.23 -5.41 -13.33
CA ARG A 375 -21.81 -4.37 -14.21
C ARG A 375 -23.20 -4.74 -14.73
N ALA A 376 -23.40 -6.00 -15.10
CA ALA A 376 -24.63 -6.48 -15.75
C ALA A 376 -25.74 -6.79 -14.74
N LEU A 377 -25.42 -7.51 -13.67
CA LEU A 377 -26.39 -8.01 -12.68
C LEU A 377 -26.63 -7.05 -11.52
N ARG A 378 -25.73 -6.09 -11.29
CA ARG A 378 -25.75 -5.12 -10.18
C ARG A 378 -25.47 -3.71 -10.69
N SER A 379 -26.17 -3.31 -11.74
CA SER A 379 -25.90 -2.04 -12.44
C SER A 379 -26.07 -0.81 -11.54
N ALA A 380 -27.08 -0.80 -10.66
CA ALA A 380 -27.33 0.30 -9.73
C ALA A 380 -26.20 0.43 -8.68
N GLU A 381 -25.75 -0.70 -8.13
CA GLU A 381 -24.64 -0.75 -7.19
C GLU A 381 -23.32 -0.38 -7.88
N TYR A 382 -23.08 -0.89 -9.10
CA TYR A 382 -21.91 -0.55 -9.89
C TYR A 382 -21.84 0.96 -10.18
N GLN A 383 -22.96 1.62 -10.52
CA GLN A 383 -22.97 3.07 -10.70
C GLN A 383 -22.57 3.82 -9.41
N SER A 384 -22.99 3.30 -8.25
CA SER A 384 -22.58 3.85 -6.95
C SER A 384 -21.08 3.70 -6.71
N PHE A 385 -20.50 2.55 -7.09
CA PHE A 385 -19.06 2.31 -6.96
C PHE A 385 -18.22 3.02 -8.02
N ARG A 386 -18.74 3.24 -9.22
CA ARG A 386 -17.96 3.73 -10.37
C ARG A 386 -17.23 5.05 -10.11
N ALA A 387 -17.84 5.95 -9.35
CA ALA A 387 -17.25 7.24 -8.98
C ALA A 387 -16.15 7.13 -7.90
N ARG A 388 -16.08 6.00 -7.20
CA ARG A 388 -15.18 5.72 -6.07
C ARG A 388 -14.21 4.57 -6.40
N LEU A 389 -14.12 4.18 -7.67
CA LEU A 389 -13.24 3.13 -8.17
C LEU A 389 -12.39 3.67 -9.32
N ASP A 390 -11.08 3.55 -9.14
CA ASP A 390 -10.10 3.69 -10.23
C ASP A 390 -9.79 2.30 -10.79
N LEU A 391 -10.31 2.02 -11.98
CA LEU A 391 -10.14 0.74 -12.66
C LEU A 391 -8.84 0.76 -13.45
N ILE A 392 -7.88 -0.06 -13.05
CA ILE A 392 -6.61 -0.25 -13.76
C ILE A 392 -6.64 -1.61 -14.44
N SER A 393 -6.42 -1.64 -15.75
CA SER A 393 -6.44 -2.89 -16.48
C SER A 393 -5.08 -3.56 -16.51
N VAL A 394 -5.05 -4.84 -16.19
CA VAL A 394 -3.87 -5.70 -16.18
C VAL A 394 -4.12 -6.89 -17.12
N PRO A 395 -3.93 -6.72 -18.44
CA PRO A 395 -4.17 -7.77 -19.43
C PRO A 395 -3.05 -8.81 -19.43
N TYR A 396 -3.20 -9.90 -20.18
CA TYR A 396 -2.09 -10.81 -20.43
C TYR A 396 -0.94 -10.10 -21.16
N LEU A 397 0.29 -10.57 -20.93
CA LEU A 397 1.43 -10.14 -21.73
C LEU A 397 1.26 -10.64 -23.17
N LEU A 398 1.48 -9.74 -24.13
CA LEU A 398 1.44 -10.04 -25.56
C LEU A 398 2.82 -9.94 -26.24
N ASP A 399 3.87 -9.60 -25.48
CA ASP A 399 5.26 -9.72 -25.92
C ASP A 399 5.85 -11.03 -25.39
N TYR A 400 6.05 -12.00 -26.29
CA TYR A 400 6.59 -13.31 -25.92
C TYR A 400 8.03 -13.26 -25.41
N ARG A 401 8.80 -12.20 -25.67
CA ARG A 401 10.14 -12.02 -25.10
C ARG A 401 10.07 -11.69 -23.62
N VAL A 402 9.02 -10.98 -23.22
CA VAL A 402 8.73 -10.63 -21.83
C VAL A 402 8.13 -11.85 -21.12
N GLU A 403 7.11 -12.49 -21.69
CA GLU A 403 6.53 -13.73 -21.15
C GLU A 403 7.59 -14.83 -20.99
N ARG A 404 8.55 -14.96 -21.92
CA ARG A 404 9.67 -15.92 -21.81
C ARG A 404 10.42 -15.80 -20.48
N LYS A 405 10.56 -14.60 -19.91
CA LYS A 405 11.26 -14.38 -18.64
C LYS A 405 10.57 -15.12 -17.49
N ILE A 406 9.23 -15.16 -17.49
CA ILE A 406 8.43 -15.89 -16.50
C ILE A 406 8.79 -17.38 -16.53
N TYR A 407 8.76 -18.00 -17.72
CA TYR A 407 9.12 -19.40 -17.86
C TYR A 407 10.57 -19.66 -17.50
N GLN A 408 11.51 -18.78 -17.88
CA GLN A 408 12.93 -18.95 -17.53
C GLN A 408 13.15 -18.99 -16.01
N GLU A 409 12.43 -18.17 -15.26
CA GLU A 409 12.49 -18.18 -13.78
C GLU A 409 11.84 -19.44 -13.20
N GLN A 410 10.62 -19.79 -13.61
CA GLN A 410 9.89 -20.94 -13.06
C GLN A 410 10.50 -22.30 -13.43
N VAL A 411 10.98 -22.44 -14.66
CA VAL A 411 11.53 -23.69 -15.20
C VAL A 411 12.87 -24.04 -14.52
N GLY A 412 13.69 -23.04 -14.20
CA GLY A 412 14.98 -23.27 -13.55
C GLY A 412 14.85 -23.93 -12.18
N ASP A 413 13.82 -23.56 -11.41
CA ASP A 413 13.59 -24.11 -10.07
C ASP A 413 12.82 -25.44 -10.08
N MET A 414 11.81 -25.58 -10.93
CA MET A 414 10.98 -26.78 -10.96
C MET A 414 11.68 -28.00 -11.57
N LEU A 415 12.62 -27.76 -12.50
CA LEU A 415 13.28 -28.82 -13.28
C LEU A 415 14.79 -28.92 -12.98
N ARG A 416 15.20 -28.56 -11.76
CA ARG A 416 16.59 -28.73 -11.31
C ARG A 416 17.06 -30.17 -11.55
N GLY A 417 18.16 -30.32 -12.30
CA GLY A 417 18.74 -31.63 -12.63
C GLY A 417 18.21 -32.28 -13.92
N VAL A 418 17.25 -31.66 -14.62
CA VAL A 418 16.77 -32.13 -15.93
C VAL A 418 17.34 -31.25 -17.03
N HIS A 419 17.88 -31.86 -18.10
CA HIS A 419 18.35 -31.10 -19.26
C HIS A 419 17.15 -30.54 -20.05
N ILE A 420 17.17 -29.23 -20.28
CA ILE A 420 16.14 -28.51 -21.04
C ILE A 420 16.81 -27.85 -22.24
N ALA A 421 16.28 -28.11 -23.43
CA ALA A 421 16.81 -27.50 -24.64
C ALA A 421 16.67 -25.96 -24.58
N PRO A 422 17.69 -25.17 -24.98
CA PRO A 422 17.73 -23.72 -24.77
C PRO A 422 16.54 -22.93 -25.32
N HIS A 423 15.86 -23.45 -26.35
CA HIS A 423 14.75 -22.77 -27.01
C HIS A 423 13.38 -23.07 -26.40
N VAL A 424 13.27 -24.03 -25.48
CA VAL A 424 11.97 -24.44 -24.90
C VAL A 424 11.22 -23.26 -24.27
N PRO A 425 11.81 -22.43 -23.39
CA PRO A 425 11.09 -21.29 -22.80
C PRO A 425 10.60 -20.29 -23.84
N ARG A 426 11.37 -20.09 -24.93
CA ARG A 426 10.98 -19.21 -26.03
C ARG A 426 9.78 -19.77 -26.80
N ILE A 427 9.80 -21.06 -27.13
CA ILE A 427 8.73 -21.72 -27.88
C ILE A 427 7.44 -21.74 -27.06
N LEU A 428 7.53 -22.05 -25.76
CA LEU A 428 6.37 -22.02 -24.86
C LEU A 428 5.77 -20.62 -24.74
N ALA A 429 6.61 -19.59 -24.55
CA ALA A 429 6.15 -18.21 -24.49
C ALA A 429 5.50 -17.74 -25.80
N LEU A 430 6.12 -18.06 -26.94
CA LEU A 430 5.57 -17.72 -28.26
C LEU A 430 4.21 -18.40 -28.46
N TRP A 431 4.12 -19.70 -28.18
CA TRP A 431 2.87 -20.45 -28.26
C TRP A 431 1.78 -19.84 -27.37
N GLY A 432 2.07 -19.62 -26.09
CA GLY A 432 1.11 -19.06 -25.13
C GLY A 432 0.66 -17.63 -25.46
N VAL A 433 1.54 -16.81 -26.03
CA VAL A 433 1.15 -15.48 -26.53
C VAL A 433 0.25 -15.61 -27.77
N MET A 434 0.61 -16.45 -28.74
CA MET A 434 -0.20 -16.64 -29.95
C MET A 434 -1.61 -17.13 -29.65
N THR A 435 -1.81 -17.95 -28.61
CA THR A 435 -3.16 -18.38 -28.17
C THR A 435 -4.02 -17.24 -27.61
N ARG A 436 -3.41 -16.09 -27.25
CA ARG A 436 -4.10 -14.91 -26.70
C ARG A 436 -4.25 -13.78 -27.72
N LEU A 437 -3.55 -13.87 -28.86
CA LEU A 437 -3.66 -12.88 -29.93
C LEU A 437 -4.97 -13.07 -30.69
N ARG A 438 -5.72 -11.99 -30.85
CA ARG A 438 -6.86 -11.91 -31.76
C ARG A 438 -6.51 -11.05 -32.96
N ARG A 439 -7.15 -11.29 -34.09
CA ARG A 439 -7.00 -10.44 -35.27
C ARG A 439 -7.63 -9.06 -35.00
N PRO A 440 -6.94 -7.94 -35.27
CA PRO A 440 -7.53 -6.60 -35.14
C PRO A 440 -8.78 -6.45 -36.01
N ASP A 441 -9.77 -5.67 -35.57
CA ASP A 441 -10.92 -5.34 -36.43
C ASP A 441 -10.48 -4.36 -37.52
N PRO A 442 -10.41 -4.77 -38.81
CA PRO A 442 -9.90 -3.90 -39.87
C PRO A 442 -10.70 -2.60 -39.99
N LYS A 443 -11.99 -2.60 -39.63
CA LYS A 443 -12.86 -1.42 -39.75
C LYS A 443 -12.49 -0.28 -38.81
N LYS A 444 -11.72 -0.54 -37.76
CA LYS A 444 -11.24 0.49 -36.82
C LYS A 444 -9.99 1.21 -37.33
N TYR A 445 -9.39 0.75 -38.42
CA TYR A 445 -8.12 1.26 -38.94
C TYR A 445 -8.29 1.80 -40.37
N PRO A 446 -7.36 2.67 -40.84
CA PRO A 446 -7.40 3.23 -42.19
C PRO A 446 -7.57 2.16 -43.29
N ASP A 447 -8.33 2.50 -44.35
CA ASP A 447 -8.66 1.58 -45.45
C ASP A 447 -7.43 0.94 -46.11
N LYS A 448 -6.31 1.68 -46.15
CA LYS A 448 -5.04 1.21 -46.68
C LYS A 448 -4.48 0.02 -45.89
N LEU A 449 -4.68 0.00 -44.56
CA LEU A 449 -4.23 -1.08 -43.69
C LEU A 449 -5.17 -2.27 -43.66
N GLN A 450 -6.44 -2.12 -44.05
CA GLN A 450 -7.44 -3.17 -43.90
C GLN A 450 -6.97 -4.48 -44.55
N LYS A 451 -6.55 -4.44 -45.82
CA LYS A 451 -6.05 -5.62 -46.56
C LYS A 451 -4.80 -6.26 -45.94
N ALA A 452 -3.96 -5.48 -45.27
CA ALA A 452 -2.81 -6.00 -44.53
C ALA A 452 -3.28 -6.71 -43.25
N LEU A 453 -4.22 -6.12 -42.51
CA LEU A 453 -4.81 -6.68 -41.29
C LEU A 453 -5.63 -7.95 -41.54
N GLU A 454 -6.50 -7.95 -42.57
CA GLU A 454 -6.44 -8.93 -43.68
C GLU A 454 -5.74 -10.26 -43.44
N LYS A 455 -4.44 -10.20 -43.75
CA LYS A 455 -3.56 -11.33 -43.97
C LYS A 455 -2.61 -11.55 -42.80
N LEU A 456 -2.68 -10.69 -41.78
CA LEU A 456 -1.80 -10.71 -40.63
C LEU A 456 -1.96 -12.02 -39.87
N THR A 457 -0.92 -12.84 -39.83
CA THR A 457 -0.95 -14.12 -39.10
C THR A 457 -0.68 -13.92 -37.60
N PRO A 458 -1.01 -14.89 -36.74
CA PRO A 458 -0.64 -14.83 -35.32
C PRO A 458 0.86 -14.66 -35.09
N LEU A 459 1.68 -15.33 -35.90
CA LEU A 459 3.14 -15.26 -35.80
C LEU A 459 3.65 -13.88 -36.19
N ASP A 460 3.15 -13.32 -37.30
CA ASP A 460 3.50 -11.95 -37.71
C ASP A 460 3.11 -10.94 -36.64
N LYS A 461 1.91 -11.10 -36.06
CA LYS A 461 1.43 -10.21 -34.99
C LYS A 461 2.27 -10.35 -33.71
N ALA A 462 2.68 -11.56 -33.35
CA ALA A 462 3.56 -11.80 -32.21
C ALA A 462 4.94 -11.14 -32.42
N ASP A 463 5.51 -11.26 -33.62
CA ASP A 463 6.79 -10.63 -33.97
C ASP A 463 6.68 -9.10 -34.10
N LEU A 464 5.52 -8.58 -34.53
CA LEU A 464 5.22 -7.16 -34.54
C LEU A 464 5.19 -6.60 -33.12
N TYR A 465 4.50 -7.27 -32.17
CA TYR A 465 4.41 -6.81 -30.79
C TYR A 465 5.70 -7.00 -30.00
N ALA A 466 6.47 -8.04 -30.30
CA ALA A 466 7.76 -8.26 -29.70
C ALA A 466 8.82 -7.31 -30.30
N TYR A 467 9.10 -7.39 -31.58
CA TYR A 467 10.27 -6.72 -32.19
C TYR A 467 9.93 -5.48 -33.00
N GLY A 468 8.65 -5.17 -33.25
CA GLY A 468 8.27 -4.18 -34.26
C GLY A 468 8.59 -4.67 -35.67
N ARG A 469 8.61 -5.99 -35.89
CA ARG A 469 8.85 -6.58 -37.22
C ARG A 469 7.54 -6.61 -37.99
N VAL A 470 7.55 -5.99 -39.17
CA VAL A 470 6.40 -6.02 -40.08
C VAL A 470 6.42 -7.28 -40.95
N PRO A 471 5.24 -7.82 -41.32
CA PRO A 471 5.15 -8.94 -42.25
C PRO A 471 5.86 -8.66 -43.59
N GLU A 472 6.37 -9.72 -44.21
CA GLU A 472 6.93 -9.62 -45.57
C GLU A 472 5.83 -9.30 -46.60
N GLY A 473 6.19 -8.55 -47.65
CA GLY A 473 5.28 -8.22 -48.75
C GLY A 473 4.42 -6.96 -48.57
N LEU A 474 4.61 -6.21 -47.47
CA LEU A 474 4.02 -4.87 -47.31
C LEU A 474 4.88 -3.81 -48.00
N SER A 475 4.23 -2.80 -48.59
CA SER A 475 4.90 -1.59 -49.07
C SER A 475 5.49 -0.78 -47.91
N SER A 476 6.45 0.10 -48.19
CA SER A 476 7.07 0.95 -47.14
C SER A 476 6.07 1.90 -46.46
N GLU A 477 5.00 2.29 -47.15
CA GLU A 477 3.92 3.10 -46.59
C GLU A 477 3.04 2.27 -45.66
N GLU A 478 2.57 1.09 -46.10
CA GLU A 478 1.78 0.16 -45.28
C GLU A 478 2.55 -0.30 -44.03
N ALA A 479 3.85 -0.58 -44.15
CA ALA A 479 4.70 -0.96 -43.02
C ALA A 479 4.78 0.16 -41.98
N ARG A 480 4.91 1.42 -42.41
CA ARG A 480 4.94 2.58 -41.52
C ARG A 480 3.59 2.82 -40.85
N GLU A 481 2.49 2.74 -41.60
CA GLU A 481 1.14 2.87 -41.06
C GLU A 481 0.85 1.74 -40.05
N LEU A 482 1.27 0.50 -40.34
CA LEU A 482 1.06 -0.64 -39.45
C LEU A 482 1.80 -0.44 -38.12
N LEU A 483 3.06 0.00 -38.17
CA LEU A 483 3.84 0.30 -36.96
C LEU A 483 3.19 1.43 -36.15
N ALA A 484 2.66 2.46 -36.81
CA ALA A 484 1.96 3.55 -36.15
C ALA A 484 0.64 3.09 -35.48
N ALA A 485 0.00 2.05 -36.01
CA ALA A 485 -1.23 1.47 -35.44
C ALA A 485 -0.98 0.50 -34.28
N VAL A 486 0.26 0.04 -34.04
CA VAL A 486 0.59 -0.95 -32.99
C VAL A 486 0.10 -0.54 -31.60
N PRO A 487 0.27 0.71 -31.11
CA PRO A 487 -0.20 1.11 -29.79
C PRO A 487 -1.71 0.89 -29.60
N ASP A 488 -2.50 1.24 -30.61
CA ASP A 488 -3.96 1.11 -30.63
C ASP A 488 -4.38 -0.35 -30.76
N MET A 489 -3.75 -1.11 -31.66
CA MET A 489 -3.95 -2.56 -31.83
C MET A 489 -3.65 -3.33 -30.54
N TYR A 490 -2.71 -2.87 -29.73
CA TYR A 490 -2.34 -3.54 -28.48
C TYR A 490 -3.40 -3.35 -27.37
N VAL A 491 -4.09 -2.20 -27.34
CA VAL A 491 -5.16 -1.94 -26.35
C VAL A 491 -6.54 -2.32 -26.86
N GLU A 492 -6.66 -2.75 -28.11
CA GLU A 492 -7.92 -3.11 -28.73
C GLU A 492 -8.66 -4.17 -27.91
N ARG A 493 -9.89 -3.82 -27.50
CA ARG A 493 -10.83 -4.71 -26.83
C ARG A 493 -11.70 -5.43 -27.85
N PHE A 494 -11.91 -6.71 -27.63
CA PHE A 494 -12.75 -7.57 -28.46
C PHE A 494 -14.02 -7.90 -27.70
N ASN A 495 -15.12 -8.15 -28.41
CA ASN A 495 -16.33 -8.62 -27.74
C ASN A 495 -16.09 -9.99 -27.09
N HIS A 496 -16.79 -10.22 -25.99
CA HIS A 496 -16.81 -11.46 -25.25
C HIS A 496 -17.25 -12.59 -26.18
N ALA A 497 -16.46 -13.66 -26.24
CA ALA A 497 -16.89 -14.85 -26.95
C ALA A 497 -17.88 -15.60 -26.05
N VAL A 498 -18.95 -16.16 -26.61
CA VAL A 498 -19.88 -16.98 -25.83
C VAL A 498 -19.72 -18.42 -26.31
N VAL A 499 -19.25 -19.33 -25.46
CA VAL A 499 -19.26 -20.77 -25.77
C VAL A 499 -20.59 -21.34 -25.33
N ARG A 500 -21.27 -22.01 -26.25
CA ARG A 500 -22.43 -22.83 -25.93
C ARG A 500 -21.99 -24.26 -25.66
N VAL A 501 -22.14 -24.72 -24.43
CA VAL A 501 -21.93 -26.12 -24.06
C VAL A 501 -23.22 -26.62 -23.41
N GLU A 502 -23.76 -27.74 -23.92
CA GLU A 502 -24.90 -28.45 -23.34
C GLU A 502 -26.12 -27.57 -22.98
N GLY A 503 -26.43 -26.58 -23.83
CA GLY A 503 -27.60 -25.70 -23.64
C GLY A 503 -27.38 -24.52 -22.67
N SER A 504 -26.16 -24.33 -22.17
CA SER A 504 -25.78 -23.16 -21.38
C SER A 504 -24.81 -22.26 -22.17
N ASP A 505 -25.06 -20.95 -22.12
CA ASP A 505 -24.21 -19.91 -22.72
C ASP A 505 -23.19 -19.47 -21.66
N TYR A 506 -21.90 -19.74 -21.88
CA TYR A 506 -20.79 -19.30 -21.03
C TYR A 506 -20.11 -18.10 -21.67
N PRO A 507 -20.17 -16.90 -21.07
CA PRO A 507 -19.36 -15.77 -21.53
C PRO A 507 -17.90 -16.08 -21.23
N LEU A 508 -17.11 -16.31 -22.26
CA LEU A 508 -15.68 -16.16 -22.19
C LEU A 508 -15.38 -14.67 -22.09
N GLY A 509 -14.46 -14.29 -21.21
CA GLY A 509 -13.90 -12.93 -21.17
C GLY A 509 -13.42 -12.47 -22.55
N ASP A 510 -12.82 -11.28 -22.63
CA ASP A 510 -12.08 -10.79 -23.81
C ASP A 510 -10.98 -11.76 -24.32
N TYR A 511 -10.76 -12.89 -23.64
CA TYR A 511 -9.60 -13.75 -23.78
C TYR A 511 -9.98 -15.23 -23.73
N GLU A 512 -10.38 -15.75 -24.88
CA GLU A 512 -10.03 -17.10 -25.29
C GLU A 512 -9.80 -17.09 -26.80
N GLY A 513 -8.72 -17.71 -27.22
CA GLY A 513 -8.12 -17.54 -28.54
C GLY A 513 -9.04 -17.99 -29.66
N SER A 514 -9.23 -17.12 -30.63
CA SER A 514 -9.45 -17.57 -31.99
C SER A 514 -8.86 -16.55 -32.98
N PHE A 515 -7.64 -16.84 -33.44
CA PHE A 515 -7.41 -16.77 -34.88
C PHE A 515 -8.09 -18.01 -35.46
N GLY A 516 -9.42 -17.96 -35.48
CA GLY A 516 -10.32 -19.06 -35.81
C GLY A 516 -11.72 -18.51 -35.97
#